data_AF-A0AAP2CG38-F1
#
_entry.id   AF-A0AAP2CG38-F1
#
_cell.length_a   1.000
_cell.length_b   1.000
_cell.length_c   1.000
_cell.angle_alpha   90.00
_cell.angle_beta   90.00
_cell.angle_gamma   90.00
#
_symmetry.space_group_name_H-M   'P 1'
#
loop_
_entity.id
_entity.type
_entity.pdbx_description
1 polymer ?
#
loop_
_entity_poly.entity_id
_entity_poly.type
_entity_poly.pdbx_seq_one_letter_code
_entity_poly.pdbx_strand_id
1 'polypeptide(L)'
;MLVLDILRSMSWLLSFFSRFSDYRINKPLMKYVMMLACLLTIASCQPGSQEKLSLWNSEFTPGCYSFSGDGSTIAFEVKKNYSRVEGSLSYDRVGKGRNTGYFEGHIEGDMLIGTYTFRVEGKERVRQVAFRYEQGELKEGLGILGSDGKTFRNVNQLDYSSSPTLKKTDCFSPVMTGTGESNELYSQVNLALYTPEQVETKLRPINKQGQEPAYLIFNTDNTKAEIFFPGHHRSMVLRKTHQGNWANSQYTLSSLKGYTLYHNTDPIYNSWE
;
A
#
# COMPACT_ATOMS: atom_id res chain seq x y z
N MET A 1 -16.36 21.11 28.33
CA MET A 1 -17.62 21.56 28.96
C MET A 1 -18.51 20.35 29.22
N LEU A 2 -18.07 19.46 30.13
CA LEU A 2 -18.79 18.21 30.46
C LEU A 2 -18.49 17.69 31.89
N VAL A 3 -17.48 18.24 32.56
CA VAL A 3 -17.11 17.87 33.94
C VAL A 3 -17.86 18.74 34.99
N LEU A 4 -18.38 19.90 34.59
CA LEU A 4 -19.08 20.84 35.48
C LEU A 4 -20.57 20.52 35.67
N ASP A 5 -21.20 19.77 34.76
CA ASP A 5 -22.63 19.41 34.85
C ASP A 5 -22.89 18.17 35.72
N ILE A 6 -21.89 17.27 35.86
CA ILE A 6 -22.00 16.06 36.68
C ILE A 6 -21.94 16.40 38.17
N LEU A 7 -21.16 17.43 38.56
CA LEU A 7 -21.04 17.85 39.97
C LEU A 7 -22.27 18.61 40.48
N ARG A 8 -23.12 19.14 39.60
CA ARG A 8 -24.37 19.83 39.99
C ARG A 8 -25.54 18.89 40.30
N SER A 9 -25.56 17.67 39.74
CA SER A 9 -26.65 16.72 39.99
C SER A 9 -26.51 15.94 41.30
N MET A 10 -25.30 15.85 41.88
CA MET A 10 -25.05 15.09 43.12
C MET A 10 -25.51 15.82 44.40
N SER A 11 -25.70 17.14 44.36
CA SER A 11 -26.15 17.94 45.51
C SER A 11 -27.65 17.75 45.84
N TRP A 12 -28.47 17.47 44.81
CA TRP A 12 -29.90 17.23 44.96
C TRP A 12 -30.23 15.83 45.52
N LEU A 13 -29.38 14.83 45.25
CA LEU A 13 -29.61 13.47 45.75
C LEU A 13 -29.32 13.36 47.25
N LEU A 14 -28.26 14.00 47.74
CA LEU A 14 -27.91 13.95 49.17
C LEU A 14 -28.92 14.69 50.07
N SER A 15 -29.58 15.73 49.55
CA SER A 15 -30.65 16.45 50.27
C SER A 15 -32.00 15.73 50.24
N PHE A 16 -32.22 14.81 49.28
CA PHE A 16 -33.42 13.97 49.25
C PHE A 16 -33.33 12.79 50.23
N PHE A 17 -32.13 12.21 50.43
CA PHE A 17 -31.95 11.10 51.36
C PHE A 17 -31.96 11.52 52.85
N SER A 18 -31.61 12.75 53.19
CA SER A 18 -31.63 13.21 54.59
C SER A 18 -33.03 13.46 55.16
N ARG A 19 -34.08 13.50 54.32
CA ARG A 19 -35.47 13.65 54.77
C ARG A 19 -36.21 12.34 55.04
N PHE A 20 -35.62 11.18 54.76
CA PHE A 20 -36.25 9.87 54.98
C PHE A 20 -35.87 9.18 56.31
N SER A 21 -35.08 9.83 57.16
CA SER A 21 -34.60 9.25 58.43
C SER A 21 -35.66 9.10 59.53
N ASP A 22 -36.85 9.69 59.39
CA ASP A 22 -37.82 9.78 60.50
C ASP A 22 -39.07 8.90 60.35
N TYR A 23 -39.13 8.04 59.34
CA TYR A 23 -40.26 7.11 59.17
C TYR A 23 -39.94 5.74 59.79
N ARG A 24 -40.67 5.36 60.86
CA ARG A 24 -40.64 3.99 61.43
C ARG A 24 -41.23 3.00 60.42
N ILE A 25 -40.42 2.54 59.48
CA ILE A 25 -40.82 1.57 58.45
C ILE A 25 -40.38 0.17 58.88
N ASN A 26 -41.31 -0.78 58.73
CA ASN A 26 -41.13 -2.18 59.09
C ASN A 26 -39.95 -2.79 58.29
N LYS A 27 -38.90 -3.22 58.98
CA LYS A 27 -37.60 -3.63 58.40
C LYS A 27 -37.65 -4.70 57.29
N PRO A 28 -38.56 -5.69 57.28
CA PRO A 28 -38.60 -6.64 56.16
C PRO A 28 -39.18 -6.02 54.89
N LEU A 29 -40.16 -5.10 55.01
CA LEU A 29 -40.81 -4.46 53.86
C LEU A 29 -39.84 -3.55 53.10
N MET A 30 -38.94 -2.87 53.81
CA MET A 30 -37.94 -1.98 53.21
C MET A 30 -36.87 -2.74 52.39
N LYS A 31 -36.56 -3.99 52.74
CA LYS A 31 -35.70 -4.85 51.92
C LYS A 31 -36.35 -5.22 50.60
N TYR A 32 -37.64 -5.55 50.61
CA TYR A 32 -38.37 -5.85 49.37
C TYR A 32 -38.58 -4.62 48.49
N VAL A 33 -38.83 -3.44 49.09
CA VAL A 33 -38.93 -2.18 48.34
C VAL A 33 -37.58 -1.79 47.70
N MET A 34 -36.46 -1.97 48.41
CA MET A 34 -35.12 -1.75 47.83
C MET A 34 -34.76 -2.78 46.75
N MET A 35 -35.15 -4.04 46.91
CA MET A 35 -34.89 -5.09 45.92
C MET A 35 -35.77 -4.93 44.66
N LEU A 36 -37.03 -4.47 44.79
CA LEU A 36 -37.89 -4.12 43.65
C LEU A 36 -37.41 -2.85 42.92
N ALA A 37 -36.93 -1.84 43.64
CA ALA A 37 -36.38 -0.62 43.04
C ALA A 37 -35.13 -0.92 42.19
N CYS A 38 -34.31 -1.89 42.60
CA CYS A 38 -33.11 -2.31 41.85
C CYS A 38 -33.44 -3.12 40.58
N LEU A 39 -34.60 -3.78 40.51
CA LEU A 39 -35.09 -4.50 39.33
C LEU A 39 -35.74 -3.56 38.30
N LEU A 40 -36.20 -2.39 38.72
CA LEU A 40 -36.82 -1.39 37.82
C LEU A 40 -35.80 -0.44 37.16
N THR A 41 -34.54 -0.42 37.60
CA THR A 41 -33.48 0.40 36.97
C THR A 41 -32.83 -0.23 35.73
N ILE A 42 -33.15 -1.49 35.40
CA ILE A 42 -32.59 -2.18 34.22
C ILE A 42 -33.41 -1.95 32.94
N ALA A 43 -34.56 -1.25 33.02
CA ALA A 43 -35.48 -1.02 31.90
C ALA A 43 -35.39 0.41 31.31
N SER A 44 -34.32 1.16 31.57
CA SER A 44 -34.08 2.49 30.98
C SER A 44 -32.82 2.53 30.11
N CYS A 45 -32.46 1.42 29.48
CA CYS A 45 -31.67 1.47 28.25
C CYS A 45 -32.61 1.92 27.12
N GLN A 46 -32.75 3.23 26.91
CA GLN A 46 -32.96 3.68 25.55
C GLN A 46 -31.72 3.23 24.75
N PRO A 47 -31.86 2.60 23.59
CA PRO A 47 -30.73 2.40 22.69
C PRO A 47 -30.32 3.78 22.17
N GLY A 48 -29.60 4.53 23.01
CA GLY A 48 -28.81 5.67 22.59
C GLY A 48 -27.89 5.14 21.51
N SER A 49 -28.04 5.71 20.32
CA SER A 49 -27.30 5.42 19.10
C SER A 49 -25.97 4.77 19.43
N GLN A 50 -25.92 3.44 19.29
CA GLN A 50 -24.64 2.78 19.20
C GLN A 50 -23.97 3.42 18.00
N GLU A 51 -23.02 4.30 18.29
CA GLU A 51 -21.94 4.59 17.39
C GLU A 51 -21.38 3.21 17.06
N LYS A 52 -21.80 2.70 15.91
CA LYS A 52 -21.39 1.43 15.36
C LYS A 52 -19.91 1.61 15.10
N LEU A 53 -19.09 1.36 16.13
CA LEU A 53 -17.65 1.27 16.03
C LEU A 53 -17.45 0.25 14.92
N SER A 54 -17.06 0.74 13.74
CA SER A 54 -17.08 0.00 12.50
C SER A 54 -15.97 -1.05 12.54
N LEU A 55 -16.23 -2.15 13.24
CA LEU A 55 -15.49 -3.39 13.19
C LEU A 55 -15.89 -4.13 11.90
N TRP A 56 -15.54 -3.51 10.77
CA TRP A 56 -15.28 -4.18 9.50
C TRP A 56 -13.96 -3.63 8.98
N ASN A 57 -12.90 -3.76 9.79
CA ASN A 57 -11.57 -3.77 9.20
C ASN A 57 -11.45 -5.10 8.46
N SER A 58 -11.94 -5.10 7.22
CA SER A 58 -11.18 -5.72 6.13
C SER A 58 -9.73 -5.28 6.36
N GLU A 59 -8.91 -6.14 6.95
CA GLU A 59 -7.54 -5.78 7.30
C GLU A 59 -6.78 -5.59 5.99
N PHE A 60 -6.76 -4.34 5.51
CA PHE A 60 -6.01 -3.97 4.32
C PHE A 60 -4.61 -4.54 4.45
N THR A 61 -4.25 -5.42 3.51
CA THR A 61 -2.95 -6.07 3.52
C THR A 61 -2.00 -5.30 2.61
N PRO A 62 -0.95 -4.66 3.13
CA PRO A 62 0.08 -4.04 2.28
C PRO A 62 0.75 -5.08 1.38
N GLY A 63 1.32 -4.63 0.27
CA GLY A 63 1.93 -5.50 -0.73
C GLY A 63 1.78 -4.95 -2.13
N CYS A 64 2.02 -5.80 -3.12
CA CYS A 64 2.00 -5.40 -4.52
C CYS A 64 0.75 -5.92 -5.21
N TYR A 65 0.15 -5.05 -6.01
CA TYR A 65 -1.09 -5.28 -6.72
C TYR A 65 -0.87 -4.95 -8.18
N SER A 66 -1.30 -5.83 -9.09
CA SER A 66 -1.10 -5.59 -10.51
C SER A 66 -2.24 -6.11 -11.38
N PHE A 67 -2.40 -5.46 -12.52
CA PHE A 67 -3.24 -5.88 -13.62
C PHE A 67 -2.39 -5.87 -14.90
N SER A 68 -2.57 -6.87 -15.75
CA SER A 68 -2.04 -6.89 -17.11
C SER A 68 -3.12 -7.43 -18.05
N GLY A 69 -3.50 -6.63 -19.04
CA GLY A 69 -4.56 -6.97 -20.00
C GLY A 69 -4.68 -5.90 -21.08
N ASP A 70 -5.09 -6.30 -22.28
CA ASP A 70 -5.25 -5.41 -23.45
C ASP A 70 -4.00 -4.56 -23.75
N GLY A 71 -2.82 -5.15 -23.55
CA GLY A 71 -1.51 -4.50 -23.69
C GLY A 71 -1.22 -3.41 -22.66
N SER A 72 -2.10 -3.20 -21.69
CA SER A 72 -1.95 -2.23 -20.61
C SER A 72 -1.56 -2.94 -19.31
N THR A 73 -0.77 -2.26 -18.48
CA THR A 73 -0.39 -2.74 -17.16
C THR A 73 -0.61 -1.65 -16.11
N ILE A 74 -1.17 -2.03 -14.98
CA ILE A 74 -1.23 -1.18 -13.78
C ILE A 74 -0.49 -1.93 -12.68
N ALA A 75 0.39 -1.24 -11.97
CA ALA A 75 1.12 -1.81 -10.85
C ALA A 75 1.14 -0.83 -9.69
N PHE A 76 0.78 -1.32 -8.51
CA PHE A 76 0.75 -0.54 -7.28
C PHE A 76 1.45 -1.32 -6.16
N GLU A 77 2.62 -0.85 -5.75
CA GLU A 77 3.26 -1.27 -4.51
C GLU A 77 2.70 -0.41 -3.39
N VAL A 78 2.15 -1.03 -2.35
CA VAL A 78 1.53 -0.32 -1.23
C VAL A 78 2.24 -0.66 0.07
N LYS A 79 2.72 0.38 0.77
CA LYS A 79 3.28 0.34 2.13
C LYS A 79 2.31 1.03 3.07
N LYS A 80 2.12 0.47 4.25
CA LYS A 80 1.28 1.05 5.31
C LYS A 80 2.12 1.35 6.52
N ASN A 81 1.98 2.56 7.05
CA ASN A 81 2.56 2.97 8.32
C ASN A 81 1.47 3.63 9.17
N TYR A 82 0.95 2.89 10.15
CA TYR A 82 -0.22 3.27 10.94
C TYR A 82 -1.43 3.62 10.05
N SER A 83 -1.81 4.90 10.01
CA SER A 83 -2.91 5.44 9.21
C SER A 83 -2.49 5.95 7.83
N ARG A 84 -1.18 6.10 7.56
CA ARG A 84 -0.65 6.57 6.28
C ARG A 84 -0.38 5.40 5.35
N VAL A 85 -0.67 5.61 4.07
CA VAL A 85 -0.37 4.68 3.00
C VAL A 85 0.48 5.38 1.96
N GLU A 86 1.54 4.72 1.54
CA GLU A 86 2.53 5.24 0.62
C GLU A 86 2.90 4.17 -0.40
N GLY A 87 3.39 4.55 -1.58
CA GLY A 87 3.95 3.56 -2.49
C GLY A 87 4.13 4.00 -3.92
N SER A 88 4.60 3.07 -4.75
CA SER A 88 4.85 3.32 -6.18
C SER A 88 3.65 2.89 -7.01
N LEU A 89 3.16 3.78 -7.87
CA LEU A 89 2.02 3.54 -8.75
C LEU A 89 2.40 3.81 -10.20
N SER A 90 2.21 2.80 -11.05
CA SER A 90 2.53 2.84 -12.47
C SER A 90 1.33 2.50 -13.33
N TYR A 91 1.14 3.31 -14.37
CA TYR A 91 0.17 3.11 -15.44
C TYR A 91 0.92 3.01 -16.76
N ASP A 92 0.93 1.83 -17.34
CA ASP A 92 1.39 1.58 -18.70
C ASP A 92 0.16 1.31 -19.57
N ARG A 93 -0.14 2.19 -20.52
CA ARG A 93 -1.37 2.11 -21.32
C ARG A 93 -0.99 2.05 -22.79
N VAL A 94 -1.60 1.14 -23.55
CA VAL A 94 -1.31 1.04 -24.99
C VAL A 94 -1.51 2.39 -25.69
N GLY A 95 -0.50 2.81 -26.46
CA GLY A 95 -0.52 4.07 -27.21
C GLY A 95 -0.44 5.34 -26.36
N LYS A 96 -0.26 5.22 -25.04
CA LYS A 96 0.01 6.35 -24.14
C LYS A 96 1.31 6.06 -23.41
N GLY A 97 2.22 7.03 -23.33
CA GLY A 97 3.46 6.87 -22.58
C GLY A 97 3.19 6.40 -21.15
N ARG A 98 4.08 5.55 -20.63
CA ARG A 98 4.00 5.02 -19.27
C ARG A 98 4.16 6.14 -18.25
N ASN A 99 3.27 6.18 -17.27
CA ASN A 99 3.32 7.12 -16.16
C ASN A 99 3.65 6.36 -14.88
N THR A 100 4.81 6.63 -14.29
CA THR A 100 5.19 6.11 -12.98
C THR A 100 5.33 7.27 -12.01
N GLY A 101 4.85 7.07 -10.78
CA GLY A 101 4.82 8.09 -9.76
C GLY A 101 4.68 7.52 -8.36
N TYR A 102 4.58 8.42 -7.40
CA TYR A 102 4.45 8.12 -5.98
C TYR A 102 3.04 8.44 -5.49
N PHE A 103 2.48 7.52 -4.72
CA PHE A 103 1.21 7.66 -4.04
C PHE A 103 1.46 7.97 -2.57
N GLU A 104 0.73 8.95 -2.05
CA GLU A 104 0.67 9.26 -0.62
C GLU A 104 -0.78 9.51 -0.20
N GLY A 105 -1.25 8.80 0.82
CA GLY A 105 -2.64 8.84 1.25
C GLY A 105 -2.90 8.19 2.58
N HIS A 106 -4.15 7.80 2.79
CA HIS A 106 -4.63 7.14 3.99
C HIS A 106 -5.73 6.12 3.64
N ILE A 107 -6.13 5.35 4.65
CA ILE A 107 -7.23 4.38 4.55
C ILE A 107 -8.48 5.01 5.16
N GLU A 108 -9.58 5.03 4.40
CA GLU A 108 -10.91 5.43 4.84
C GLU A 108 -11.87 4.26 4.57
N GLY A 109 -12.19 3.49 5.62
CA GLY A 109 -12.97 2.25 5.47
C GLY A 109 -12.22 1.20 4.65
N ASP A 110 -12.79 0.79 3.52
CA ASP A 110 -12.20 -0.12 2.54
C ASP A 110 -11.45 0.62 1.42
N MET A 111 -11.34 1.95 1.49
CA MET A 111 -10.77 2.77 0.44
C MET A 111 -9.37 3.27 0.82
N LEU A 112 -8.41 3.12 -0.09
CA LEU A 112 -7.14 3.83 -0.08
C LEU A 112 -7.34 5.10 -0.90
N ILE A 113 -7.22 6.28 -0.30
CA ILE A 113 -7.37 7.56 -1.00
C ILE A 113 -6.18 8.46 -0.76
N GLY A 114 -5.69 9.10 -1.81
CA GLY A 114 -4.49 9.91 -1.72
C GLY A 114 -4.11 10.65 -2.99
N THR A 115 -2.98 11.32 -2.92
CA THR A 115 -2.37 12.07 -4.03
C THR A 115 -1.39 11.16 -4.76
N TYR A 116 -1.54 11.08 -6.07
CA TYR A 116 -0.59 10.47 -6.99
C TYR A 116 0.20 11.57 -7.71
N THR A 117 1.50 11.63 -7.42
CA THR A 117 2.46 12.57 -8.01
C THR A 117 3.32 11.85 -9.03
N PHE A 118 3.32 12.32 -10.28
CA PHE A 118 4.00 11.67 -11.40
C PHE A 118 4.61 12.71 -12.34
N ARG A 119 5.57 12.29 -13.18
CA ARG A 119 6.21 13.18 -14.16
C ARG A 119 5.78 12.83 -15.58
N VAL A 120 5.49 13.86 -16.37
CA VAL A 120 5.22 13.77 -17.81
C VAL A 120 6.01 14.88 -18.48
N GLU A 121 6.86 14.54 -19.47
CA GLU A 121 7.68 15.51 -20.21
C GLU A 121 8.51 16.43 -19.28
N GLY A 122 9.12 15.82 -18.24
CA GLY A 122 9.93 16.54 -17.24
C GLY A 122 9.14 17.41 -16.26
N LYS A 123 7.81 17.50 -16.37
CA LYS A 123 6.95 18.29 -15.47
C LYS A 123 6.23 17.40 -14.49
N GLU A 124 6.26 17.80 -13.21
CA GLU A 124 5.48 17.16 -12.17
C GLU A 124 3.99 17.48 -12.33
N ARG A 125 3.18 16.43 -12.19
CA ARG A 125 1.73 16.45 -12.20
C ARG A 125 1.23 15.73 -10.97
N VAL A 126 0.08 16.17 -10.47
CA VAL A 126 -0.58 15.55 -9.32
C VAL A 126 -2.03 15.30 -9.66
N ARG A 127 -2.57 14.18 -9.22
CA ARG A 127 -4.01 13.90 -9.23
C ARG A 127 -4.37 13.10 -7.98
N GLN A 128 -5.58 13.27 -7.48
CA GLN A 128 -6.14 12.39 -6.48
C GLN A 128 -6.50 11.06 -7.14
N VAL A 129 -6.19 9.96 -6.46
CA VAL A 129 -6.61 8.62 -6.85
C VAL A 129 -7.17 7.91 -5.63
N ALA A 130 -8.10 6.99 -5.88
CA ALA A 130 -8.69 6.18 -4.84
C ALA A 130 -8.80 4.74 -5.32
N PHE A 131 -8.51 3.78 -4.43
CA PHE A 131 -8.65 2.35 -4.70
C PHE A 131 -9.54 1.73 -3.64
N ARG A 132 -10.58 1.02 -4.05
CA ARG A 132 -11.35 0.16 -3.14
C ARG A 132 -10.61 -1.15 -2.97
N TYR A 133 -10.45 -1.58 -1.72
CA TYR A 133 -9.89 -2.85 -1.32
C TYR A 133 -11.01 -3.83 -0.98
N GLU A 134 -11.17 -4.86 -1.79
CA GLU A 134 -12.19 -5.88 -1.63
C GLU A 134 -11.58 -7.25 -1.92
N GLN A 135 -11.78 -8.22 -1.03
CA GLN A 135 -11.34 -9.61 -1.22
C GLN A 135 -9.85 -9.79 -1.58
N GLY A 136 -8.96 -8.92 -1.07
CA GLY A 136 -7.53 -9.02 -1.38
C GLY A 136 -7.13 -8.43 -2.74
N GLU A 137 -8.03 -7.67 -3.37
CA GLU A 137 -7.82 -7.02 -4.65
C GLU A 137 -8.03 -5.50 -4.53
N LEU A 138 -7.50 -4.74 -5.48
CA LEU A 138 -7.70 -3.29 -5.59
C LEU A 138 -8.42 -2.93 -6.88
N LYS A 139 -9.39 -2.01 -6.81
CA LYS A 139 -10.03 -1.38 -7.98
C LYS A 139 -9.93 0.12 -7.89
N GLU A 140 -9.39 0.77 -8.92
CA GLU A 140 -9.35 2.24 -9.00
C GLU A 140 -10.78 2.79 -9.15
N GLY A 141 -11.12 3.79 -8.34
CA GLY A 141 -12.37 4.53 -8.47
C GLY A 141 -12.21 5.66 -9.50
N LEU A 142 -13.09 5.69 -10.49
CA LEU A 142 -13.19 6.78 -11.46
C LEU A 142 -14.29 7.75 -11.02
N GLY A 143 -14.03 9.05 -11.11
CA GLY A 143 -14.96 10.05 -10.64
C GLY A 143 -14.80 11.37 -11.36
N ILE A 144 -15.82 12.20 -11.20
CA ILE A 144 -15.80 13.55 -11.74
C ILE A 144 -14.84 14.40 -10.90
N LEU A 145 -13.89 15.07 -11.56
CA LEU A 145 -12.96 15.97 -10.89
C LEU A 145 -13.64 17.31 -10.55
N GLY A 146 -13.08 17.96 -9.53
CA GLY A 146 -13.41 19.33 -9.13
C GLY A 146 -12.87 20.35 -10.13
N SER A 147 -13.08 21.63 -9.81
CA SER A 147 -12.62 22.75 -10.64
C SER A 147 -11.09 22.86 -10.75
N ASP A 148 -10.35 22.25 -9.82
CA ASP A 148 -8.89 22.22 -9.86
C ASP A 148 -8.33 21.20 -10.88
N GLY A 149 -9.20 20.34 -11.44
CA GLY A 149 -8.83 19.26 -12.36
C GLY A 149 -7.92 18.20 -11.73
N LYS A 150 -7.82 18.13 -10.40
CA LYS A 150 -6.88 17.29 -9.65
C LYS A 150 -7.57 16.44 -8.59
N THR A 151 -8.56 16.99 -7.89
CA THR A 151 -9.27 16.29 -6.81
C THR A 151 -10.64 15.82 -7.25
N PHE A 152 -11.15 14.77 -6.63
CA PHE A 152 -12.52 14.30 -6.88
C PHE A 152 -13.51 15.31 -6.31
N ARG A 153 -14.57 15.60 -7.08
CA ARG A 153 -15.69 16.42 -6.61
C ARG A 153 -16.44 15.74 -5.47
N ASN A 154 -16.57 14.42 -5.52
CA ASN A 154 -17.19 13.61 -4.49
C ASN A 154 -16.60 12.18 -4.48
N VAL A 155 -15.87 11.85 -3.43
CA VAL A 155 -15.21 10.55 -3.25
C VAL A 155 -16.20 9.41 -2.97
N ASN A 156 -17.42 9.72 -2.54
CA ASN A 156 -18.47 8.74 -2.28
C ASN A 156 -19.25 8.34 -3.55
N GLN A 157 -18.95 8.97 -4.69
CA GLN A 157 -19.61 8.74 -5.99
C GLN A 157 -18.65 8.18 -7.04
N LEU A 158 -17.58 7.52 -6.59
CA LEU A 158 -16.62 6.88 -7.48
C LEU A 158 -17.23 5.60 -8.10
N ASP A 159 -17.00 5.42 -9.39
CA ASP A 159 -17.32 4.22 -10.14
C ASP A 159 -16.11 3.28 -10.19
N TYR A 160 -16.33 2.04 -9.78
CA TYR A 160 -15.31 0.98 -9.75
C TYR A 160 -15.57 -0.11 -10.80
N SER A 161 -16.70 -0.04 -11.51
CA SER A 161 -17.16 -1.09 -12.42
C SER A 161 -16.37 -1.11 -13.74
N SER A 162 -15.87 0.05 -14.17
CA SER A 162 -15.12 0.23 -15.41
C SER A 162 -13.61 0.06 -15.25
N SER A 163 -13.12 -0.11 -14.03
CA SER A 163 -11.69 -0.22 -13.74
C SER A 163 -11.25 -1.68 -13.70
N PRO A 164 -10.07 -2.02 -14.25
CA PRO A 164 -9.52 -3.35 -14.11
C PRO A 164 -9.24 -3.66 -12.64
N THR A 165 -9.41 -4.93 -12.28
CA THR A 165 -9.06 -5.45 -10.96
C THR A 165 -7.55 -5.68 -10.87
N LEU A 166 -6.89 -5.04 -9.91
CA LEU A 166 -5.50 -5.31 -9.56
C LEU A 166 -5.46 -6.44 -8.54
N LYS A 167 -4.81 -7.54 -8.92
CA LYS A 167 -4.64 -8.72 -8.07
C LYS A 167 -3.36 -8.63 -7.28
N LYS A 168 -3.39 -9.15 -6.05
CA LYS A 168 -2.18 -9.27 -5.24
C LYS A 168 -1.15 -10.14 -5.96
N THR A 169 0.09 -9.68 -5.98
CA THR A 169 1.25 -10.32 -6.59
C THR A 169 2.44 -10.19 -5.66
N ASP A 170 3.48 -10.97 -5.92
CA ASP A 170 4.78 -10.74 -5.30
C ASP A 170 5.32 -9.36 -5.66
N CYS A 171 5.92 -8.71 -4.67
CA CYS A 171 6.60 -7.43 -4.85
C CYS A 171 7.93 -7.62 -5.59
N PHE A 172 7.82 -7.71 -6.91
CA PHE A 172 8.91 -7.49 -7.84
C PHE A 172 8.61 -6.18 -8.58
N SER A 173 9.43 -5.16 -8.36
CA SER A 173 9.19 -3.77 -8.77
C SER A 173 8.68 -3.65 -10.23
N PRO A 174 7.68 -2.80 -10.50
CA PRO A 174 7.29 -2.46 -11.85
C PRO A 174 8.37 -1.62 -12.54
N VAL A 175 9.20 -2.33 -13.31
CA VAL A 175 9.58 -2.07 -14.70
C VAL A 175 10.31 -0.77 -15.09
N MET A 176 11.28 -0.85 -16.02
CA MET A 176 11.56 0.15 -17.05
C MET A 176 11.47 -0.56 -18.41
N THR A 177 10.66 -0.08 -19.34
CA THR A 177 10.92 -0.30 -20.78
C THR A 177 11.12 1.02 -21.48
N GLY A 178 12.14 1.04 -22.33
CA GLY A 178 12.33 2.06 -23.33
C GLY A 178 11.12 2.13 -24.25
N THR A 179 10.51 3.31 -24.26
CA THR A 179 10.27 4.15 -25.45
C THR A 179 9.93 5.53 -24.91
N GLY A 180 10.94 6.39 -24.80
CA GLY A 180 10.79 7.77 -24.33
C GLY A 180 12.11 8.26 -23.78
N GLU A 181 12.74 9.16 -24.54
CA GLU A 181 13.90 10.08 -24.34
C GLU A 181 14.92 9.87 -23.20
N SER A 182 14.61 9.22 -22.09
CA SER A 182 15.53 8.85 -21.02
C SER A 182 15.74 7.33 -21.00
N ASN A 183 16.92 6.87 -21.43
CA ASN A 183 17.40 5.47 -21.35
C ASN A 183 17.70 5.00 -19.90
N GLU A 184 17.07 5.61 -18.89
CA GLU A 184 17.41 5.43 -17.49
C GLU A 184 16.93 4.09 -16.93
N LEU A 185 17.63 3.58 -15.92
CA LEU A 185 17.41 2.34 -15.20
C LEU A 185 17.05 2.73 -13.76
N TYR A 186 15.81 2.49 -13.34
CA TYR A 186 15.43 2.70 -11.95
C TYR A 186 15.77 1.47 -11.10
N SER A 187 16.73 1.60 -10.18
CA SER A 187 17.10 0.55 -9.25
C SER A 187 16.18 0.51 -8.04
N GLN A 188 15.50 -0.62 -7.84
CA GLN A 188 14.71 -0.89 -6.63
C GLN A 188 15.60 -1.18 -5.42
N VAL A 189 16.85 -1.63 -5.62
CA VAL A 189 17.75 -1.92 -4.50
C VAL A 189 18.48 -0.68 -3.96
N ASN A 190 18.63 0.36 -4.78
CA ASN A 190 19.24 1.64 -4.41
C ASN A 190 18.26 2.82 -4.35
N LEU A 191 17.02 2.65 -4.83
CA LEU A 191 16.01 3.72 -4.95
C LEU A 191 16.52 4.93 -5.75
N ALA A 192 17.26 4.67 -6.84
CA ALA A 192 17.93 5.68 -7.65
C ALA A 192 17.83 5.38 -9.15
N LEU A 193 17.93 6.43 -9.97
CA LEU A 193 18.01 6.34 -11.43
C LEU A 193 19.48 6.26 -11.87
N TYR A 194 19.75 5.39 -12.83
CA TYR A 194 21.06 5.20 -13.45
C TYR A 194 20.93 5.34 -14.96
N THR A 195 21.86 6.01 -15.63
CA THR A 195 21.99 5.83 -17.08
C THR A 195 22.78 4.55 -17.37
N PRO A 196 22.62 3.92 -18.55
CA PRO A 196 23.39 2.74 -18.94
C PRO A 196 24.91 2.95 -18.90
N GLU A 197 25.36 4.20 -19.05
CA GLU A 197 26.76 4.61 -18.97
C GLU A 197 27.26 4.65 -17.52
N GLN A 198 26.38 4.93 -16.55
CA GLN A 198 26.71 4.94 -15.12
C GLN A 198 26.84 3.52 -14.53
N VAL A 199 26.31 2.50 -15.22
CA VAL A 199 26.41 1.12 -14.73
C VAL A 199 27.72 0.48 -15.21
N GLU A 200 28.62 0.27 -14.26
CA GLU A 200 29.95 -0.27 -14.50
C GLU A 200 29.92 -1.73 -14.96
N THR A 201 29.05 -2.54 -14.36
CA THR A 201 29.02 -3.98 -14.64
C THR A 201 27.98 -4.31 -15.70
N LYS A 202 28.47 -4.73 -16.87
CA LYS A 202 27.66 -5.15 -18.01
C LYS A 202 27.83 -6.65 -18.21
N LEU A 203 26.72 -7.37 -18.33
CA LEU A 203 26.69 -8.79 -18.61
C LEU A 203 26.33 -9.00 -20.08
N ARG A 204 27.20 -9.65 -20.85
CA ARG A 204 26.95 -9.96 -22.26
C ARG A 204 26.25 -11.31 -22.39
N PRO A 205 25.28 -11.44 -23.30
CA PRO A 205 24.61 -12.71 -23.53
C PRO A 205 25.57 -13.72 -24.15
N ILE A 206 25.57 -14.93 -23.62
CA ILE A 206 26.41 -16.03 -24.13
C ILE A 206 25.79 -16.55 -25.42
N ASN A 207 26.62 -16.84 -26.43
CA ASN A 207 26.22 -17.35 -27.75
C ASN A 207 25.30 -16.43 -28.58
N LYS A 208 25.23 -15.13 -28.26
CA LYS A 208 24.43 -14.14 -29.02
C LYS A 208 25.23 -12.86 -29.29
N GLN A 209 26.16 -12.95 -30.24
CA GLN A 209 26.95 -11.79 -30.68
C GLN A 209 26.05 -10.65 -31.20
N GLY A 210 26.37 -9.42 -30.79
CA GLY A 210 25.67 -8.22 -31.23
C GLY A 210 24.39 -7.87 -30.46
N GLN A 211 23.94 -8.71 -29.52
CA GLN A 211 22.83 -8.35 -28.64
C GLN A 211 23.30 -7.42 -27.52
N GLU A 212 22.44 -6.47 -27.13
CA GLU A 212 22.69 -5.55 -26.03
C GLU A 212 23.02 -6.28 -24.72
N PRO A 213 23.85 -5.70 -23.83
CA PRO A 213 24.15 -6.30 -22.54
C PRO A 213 22.98 -6.14 -21.57
N ALA A 214 22.96 -6.99 -20.55
CA ALA A 214 22.23 -6.72 -19.32
C ALA A 214 23.09 -5.87 -18.37
N TYR A 215 22.45 -5.06 -17.52
CA TYR A 215 23.13 -4.19 -16.56
C TYR A 215 23.01 -4.74 -15.15
N LEU A 216 24.11 -4.75 -14.39
CA LEU A 216 24.17 -5.29 -13.04
C LEU A 216 24.50 -4.18 -12.03
N ILE A 217 23.63 -4.01 -11.05
CA ILE A 217 23.76 -3.05 -9.96
C ILE A 217 23.70 -3.80 -8.62
N PHE A 218 24.58 -3.46 -7.69
CA PHE A 218 24.50 -3.94 -6.32
C PHE A 218 23.91 -2.88 -5.41
N ASN A 219 23.28 -3.32 -4.32
CA ASN A 219 22.97 -2.40 -3.24
C ASN A 219 24.21 -2.08 -2.38
N THR A 220 24.13 -1.05 -1.55
CA THR A 220 25.30 -0.50 -0.81
C THR A 220 26.07 -1.52 0.03
N ASP A 221 25.39 -2.53 0.60
CA ASP A 221 26.01 -3.58 1.43
C ASP A 221 26.31 -4.88 0.64
N ASN A 222 26.10 -4.87 -0.68
CA ASN A 222 26.22 -6.00 -1.59
C ASN A 222 25.37 -7.22 -1.22
N THR A 223 24.33 -7.09 -0.37
CA THR A 223 23.42 -8.20 -0.04
C THR A 223 22.41 -8.49 -1.15
N LYS A 224 22.23 -7.58 -2.11
CA LYS A 224 21.34 -7.72 -3.25
C LYS A 224 22.07 -7.36 -4.54
N ALA A 225 21.77 -8.11 -5.59
CA ALA A 225 22.19 -7.85 -6.96
C ALA A 225 20.94 -7.65 -7.81
N GLU A 226 20.86 -6.56 -8.54
CA GLU A 226 19.76 -6.23 -9.44
C GLU A 226 20.24 -6.24 -10.90
N ILE A 227 19.53 -6.97 -11.75
CA ILE A 227 19.89 -7.19 -13.15
C ILE A 227 18.79 -6.63 -14.05
N PHE A 228 19.17 -5.79 -15.01
CA PHE A 228 18.28 -5.21 -16.02
C PHE A 228 18.55 -5.87 -17.36
N PHE A 229 17.58 -6.60 -17.90
CA PHE A 229 17.74 -7.27 -19.20
C PHE A 229 17.33 -6.35 -20.35
N PRO A 230 18.05 -6.39 -21.48
CA PRO A 230 17.72 -5.58 -22.65
C PRO A 230 16.37 -6.00 -23.24
N GLY A 231 15.51 -5.02 -23.55
CA GLY A 231 14.16 -5.27 -24.05
C GLY A 231 13.19 -5.86 -23.04
N HIS A 232 13.62 -6.11 -21.80
CA HIS A 232 12.72 -6.55 -20.74
C HIS A 232 12.20 -5.35 -19.97
N HIS A 233 10.93 -5.44 -19.64
CA HIS A 233 10.26 -4.49 -18.79
C HIS A 233 10.81 -4.57 -17.36
N ARG A 234 11.09 -5.75 -16.79
CA ARG A 234 11.42 -5.90 -15.36
C ARG A 234 12.92 -6.10 -15.13
N SER A 235 13.42 -5.51 -14.05
CA SER A 235 14.68 -5.92 -13.44
C SER A 235 14.46 -7.13 -12.52
N MET A 236 15.51 -7.92 -12.33
CA MET A 236 15.52 -9.09 -11.45
C MET A 236 16.42 -8.84 -10.25
N VAL A 237 15.93 -9.09 -9.05
CA VAL A 237 16.73 -8.99 -7.81
C VAL A 237 17.09 -10.36 -7.28
N LEU A 238 18.37 -10.56 -7.01
CA LEU A 238 18.97 -11.74 -6.39
C LEU A 238 19.49 -11.37 -5.01
N ARG A 239 19.51 -12.35 -4.08
CA ARG A 239 19.98 -12.14 -2.71
C ARG A 239 21.27 -12.91 -2.46
N LYS A 240 22.19 -12.29 -1.73
CA LYS A 240 23.46 -12.90 -1.36
C LYS A 240 23.23 -14.16 -0.52
N THR A 241 23.90 -15.22 -0.89
CA THR A 241 23.89 -16.53 -0.24
C THR A 241 25.09 -16.65 0.70
N HIS A 242 25.08 -17.64 1.59
CA HIS A 242 26.22 -17.93 2.48
C HIS A 242 27.51 -18.28 1.73
N GLN A 243 27.40 -18.70 0.47
CA GLN A 243 28.54 -19.05 -0.39
C GLN A 243 29.13 -17.84 -1.12
N GLY A 244 28.61 -16.63 -0.87
CA GLY A 244 29.09 -15.38 -1.48
C GLY A 244 28.45 -15.02 -2.83
N ASN A 245 27.76 -15.95 -3.47
CA ASN A 245 26.99 -15.74 -4.71
C ASN A 245 25.63 -15.08 -4.43
N TRP A 246 24.92 -14.58 -5.46
CA TRP A 246 23.54 -14.11 -5.33
C TRP A 246 22.58 -15.04 -6.05
N ALA A 247 21.43 -15.35 -5.46
CA ALA A 247 20.47 -16.27 -6.07
C ALA A 247 19.00 -15.96 -5.75
N ASN A 248 18.12 -16.51 -6.58
CA ASN A 248 16.71 -16.77 -6.29
C ASN A 248 16.40 -18.24 -6.69
N SER A 249 15.12 -18.62 -6.83
CA SER A 249 14.73 -20.00 -7.15
C SER A 249 15.22 -20.52 -8.51
N GLN A 250 15.46 -19.63 -9.48
CA GLN A 250 15.75 -20.00 -10.87
C GLN A 250 17.07 -19.42 -11.38
N TYR A 251 17.64 -18.44 -10.71
CA TYR A 251 18.82 -17.72 -11.18
C TYR A 251 19.91 -17.67 -10.13
N THR A 252 21.15 -17.84 -10.57
CA THR A 252 22.35 -17.70 -9.75
C THR A 252 23.35 -16.78 -10.44
N LEU A 253 23.79 -15.74 -9.74
CA LEU A 253 24.89 -14.87 -10.12
C LEU A 253 26.14 -15.29 -9.35
N SER A 254 27.09 -15.89 -10.06
CA SER A 254 28.37 -16.35 -9.53
C SER A 254 29.44 -15.28 -9.73
N SER A 255 30.33 -15.08 -8.74
CA SER A 255 31.46 -14.15 -8.83
C SER A 255 32.83 -14.82 -9.05
N LEU A 256 32.86 -16.14 -9.33
CA LEU A 256 34.11 -16.92 -9.36
C LEU A 256 35.08 -16.56 -10.49
N LYS A 257 34.57 -16.12 -11.64
CA LYS A 257 35.39 -15.77 -12.83
C LYS A 257 34.93 -14.44 -13.42
N GLY A 258 34.74 -13.44 -12.57
CA GLY A 258 33.84 -12.33 -12.88
C GLY A 258 32.39 -12.75 -12.63
N TYR A 259 31.43 -12.01 -13.17
CA TYR A 259 30.01 -12.28 -12.94
C TYR A 259 29.42 -13.14 -14.05
N THR A 260 28.99 -14.36 -13.71
CA THR A 260 28.17 -15.20 -14.58
C THR A 260 26.76 -15.28 -14.05
N LEU A 261 25.78 -15.01 -14.90
CA LEU A 261 24.39 -15.30 -14.61
C LEU A 261 24.01 -16.66 -15.19
N TYR A 262 23.53 -17.54 -14.32
CA TYR A 262 22.96 -18.82 -14.66
C TYR A 262 21.44 -18.76 -14.55
N HIS A 263 20.75 -19.39 -15.50
CA HIS A 263 19.36 -19.80 -15.34
C HIS A 263 19.33 -21.31 -15.13
N ASN A 264 18.91 -21.74 -13.95
CA ASN A 264 19.15 -23.07 -13.41
C ASN A 264 20.66 -23.41 -13.45
N THR A 265 21.08 -24.27 -14.37
CA THR A 265 22.47 -24.68 -14.57
C THR A 265 23.13 -24.04 -15.79
N ASP A 266 22.36 -23.38 -16.64
CA ASP A 266 22.85 -22.91 -17.94
C ASP A 266 23.37 -21.47 -17.82
N PRO A 267 24.63 -21.21 -18.22
CA PRO A 267 25.15 -19.85 -18.22
C PRO A 267 24.51 -19.08 -19.38
N ILE A 268 23.83 -17.98 -19.05
CA ILE A 268 23.09 -17.16 -20.02
C ILE A 268 23.75 -15.81 -20.29
N TYR A 269 24.45 -15.26 -19.29
CA TYR A 269 25.22 -14.02 -19.43
C TYR A 269 26.54 -14.09 -18.65
N ASN A 270 27.55 -13.36 -19.10
CA ASN A 270 28.83 -13.22 -18.39
C ASN A 270 29.38 -11.77 -18.46
N SER A 271 30.24 -11.38 -17.52
CA SER A 271 30.85 -10.04 -17.49
C SER A 271 32.20 -9.95 -18.19
N TRP A 272 32.61 -11.00 -18.88
CA TRP A 272 33.91 -11.09 -19.57
C TRP A 272 33.68 -11.53 -21.02
N GLU A 273 34.57 -11.12 -21.93
CA GLU A 273 34.53 -11.54 -23.33
C GLU A 273 34.89 -13.02 -23.53
#